data_AF-A0A1G9BVD3-F1
#
_entry.id   AF-A0A1G9BVD3-F1
#
_cell.length_a   1.000
_cell.length_b   1.000
_cell.length_c   1.000
_cell.angle_alpha   90.00
_cell.angle_beta   90.00
_cell.angle_gamma   90.00
#
_symmetry.space_group_name_H-M   'P 1'
#
loop_
_entity.id
_entity.type
_entity.pdbx_description
1 polymer ?
#
loop_
_entity_poly.entity_id
_entity_poly.type
_entity_poly.pdbx_seq_one_letter_code
_entity_poly.pdbx_strand_id
1 'polypeptide(L)'
;MLYTTAARHDQLDMTRWQAVEQAVAGIEAKWATPDAGVWELHNEQWTHSRLMCVAGLRAISRYAPATQAAVWGSLADRILAETAATCTHFSGTWQRSAADARIDAALLIPTVRGAVPGHHSRSLATAEAVRKELLDDGYVYRFRHKPGPLGDVEDAFLLCGFFLALTEYQQGNVKDAFRLFERNRAACASPGLFTEEFDIEQRQLRGNFPQAFVHAAMLETAHWLARPPGA
;
A
#
# COMPACT_ATOMS: atom_id res chain seq x y z
N MET A 1 3.81 8.73 5.13
CA MET A 1 4.68 9.59 4.30
C MET A 1 5.50 10.51 5.20
N LEU A 2 6.75 10.16 5.52
CA LEU A 2 7.54 10.87 6.54
C LEU A 2 7.72 12.36 6.26
N TYR A 3 8.25 12.73 5.09
CA TYR A 3 8.53 14.13 4.76
C TYR A 3 7.26 14.98 4.66
N THR A 4 6.18 14.44 4.11
CA THR A 4 4.88 15.12 4.07
C THR A 4 4.34 15.37 5.48
N THR A 5 4.47 14.40 6.39
CA THR A 5 4.09 14.58 7.80
C THR A 5 4.97 15.64 8.46
N ALA A 6 6.29 15.64 8.22
CA ALA A 6 7.19 16.67 8.73
C ALA A 6 6.79 18.07 8.22
N ALA A 7 6.47 18.20 6.93
CA ALA A 7 6.01 19.46 6.35
C ALA A 7 4.72 19.99 7.01
N ARG A 8 3.76 19.11 7.33
CA ARG A 8 2.51 19.48 8.03
C ARG A 8 2.72 20.05 9.43
N HIS A 9 3.85 19.71 10.07
CA HIS A 9 4.19 20.15 11.42
C HIS A 9 5.28 21.23 11.42
N ASP A 10 5.55 21.86 10.27
CA ASP A 10 6.63 22.84 10.09
C ASP A 10 8.01 22.29 10.54
N GLN A 11 8.19 20.98 10.41
CA GLN A 11 9.38 20.23 10.78
C GLN A 11 10.26 19.94 9.56
N LEU A 12 10.19 20.76 8.51
CA LEU A 12 10.95 20.52 7.27
C LEU A 12 12.00 21.61 7.09
N ASP A 13 13.05 21.51 7.91
CA ASP A 13 14.24 22.35 7.84
C ASP A 13 15.03 22.11 6.54
N MET A 14 16.07 22.92 6.33
CA MET A 14 16.92 22.84 5.14
C MET A 14 17.53 21.45 4.93
N THR A 15 17.95 20.77 6.00
CA THR A 15 18.55 19.43 5.91
C THR A 15 17.51 18.39 5.48
N ARG A 16 16.30 18.45 6.03
CA ARG A 16 15.19 17.58 5.65
C ARG A 16 14.69 17.88 4.23
N TRP A 17 14.76 19.13 3.79
CA TRP A 17 14.44 19.51 2.41
C TRP A 17 15.46 18.95 1.42
N GLN A 18 16.76 19.02 1.73
CA GLN A 18 17.79 18.36 0.93
C GLN A 18 17.53 16.85 0.83
N ALA A 19 17.08 16.20 1.92
CA ALA A 19 16.73 14.78 1.89
C ALA A 19 15.50 14.48 0.99
N VAL A 20 14.52 15.40 0.93
CA VAL A 20 13.42 15.34 -0.04
C VAL A 20 13.96 15.43 -1.47
N GLU A 21 14.81 16.41 -1.76
CA GLU A 21 15.37 16.61 -3.10
C GLU A 21 16.19 15.41 -3.56
N GLN A 22 16.96 14.79 -2.66
CA GLN A 22 17.69 13.55 -2.95
C GLN A 22 16.75 12.36 -3.22
N ALA A 23 15.66 12.24 -2.46
CA ALA A 23 14.68 11.19 -2.71
C ALA A 23 13.99 11.37 -4.08
N VAL A 24 13.64 12.60 -4.45
CA VAL A 24 13.04 12.90 -5.75
C VAL A 24 14.03 12.68 -6.90
N ALA A 25 15.29 13.10 -6.75
CA ALA A 25 16.35 12.82 -7.73
C ALA A 25 16.55 11.31 -7.92
N GLY A 26 16.47 10.52 -6.83
CA GLY A 26 16.50 9.07 -6.89
C GLY A 26 15.32 8.48 -7.67
N ILE A 27 14.11 9.01 -7.47
CA ILE A 27 12.92 8.63 -8.25
C ILE A 27 13.15 8.96 -9.73
N GLU A 28 13.50 10.20 -10.06
CA GLU A 28 13.70 10.66 -11.44
C GLU A 28 14.70 9.78 -12.20
N ALA A 29 15.80 9.40 -11.55
CA ALA A 29 16.83 8.57 -12.16
C ALA A 29 16.45 7.09 -12.31
N LYS A 30 15.55 6.55 -11.47
CA LYS A 30 15.39 5.08 -11.32
C LYS A 30 13.97 4.54 -11.42
N TRP A 31 12.93 5.36 -11.52
CA TRP A 31 11.54 4.87 -11.47
C TRP A 31 11.19 3.83 -12.54
N ALA A 32 11.90 3.80 -13.68
CA ALA A 32 11.72 2.83 -14.76
C ALA A 32 12.69 1.62 -14.66
N THR A 33 13.59 1.60 -13.67
CA THR A 33 14.55 0.50 -13.48
C THR A 33 13.86 -0.63 -12.69
N PRO A 34 13.99 -1.90 -13.12
CA PRO A 34 13.51 -3.05 -12.36
C PRO A 34 14.06 -3.09 -10.93
N ASP A 35 13.19 -3.37 -9.95
CA ASP A 35 13.52 -3.50 -8.51
C ASP A 35 12.90 -4.75 -7.89
N ALA A 36 13.28 -5.10 -6.67
CA ALA A 36 12.81 -6.33 -6.00
C ALA A 36 11.35 -6.23 -5.51
N GLY A 37 10.71 -5.07 -5.62
CA GLY A 37 9.36 -4.80 -5.12
C GLY A 37 9.29 -4.75 -3.60
N VAL A 38 8.09 -4.51 -3.07
CA VAL A 38 7.84 -4.45 -1.62
C VAL A 38 7.96 -5.82 -0.93
N TRP A 39 7.89 -6.90 -1.72
CA TRP A 39 7.95 -8.28 -1.24
C TRP A 39 9.32 -8.93 -1.45
N GLU A 40 10.33 -8.17 -1.88
CA GLU A 40 11.71 -8.65 -2.09
C GLU A 40 11.81 -9.89 -2.99
N LEU A 41 11.13 -9.84 -4.14
CA LEU A 41 11.11 -10.89 -5.15
C LEU A 41 12.29 -10.71 -6.14
N HIS A 42 12.12 -11.19 -7.37
CA HIS A 42 13.05 -10.86 -8.44
C HIS A 42 12.87 -9.42 -8.91
N ASN A 43 13.91 -8.89 -9.58
CA ASN A 43 13.85 -7.56 -10.15
C ASN A 43 12.86 -7.49 -11.31
N GLU A 44 11.86 -6.62 -11.20
CA GLU A 44 10.87 -6.31 -12.23
C GLU A 44 10.40 -4.86 -12.06
N GLN A 45 9.76 -4.28 -13.07
CA GLN A 45 9.06 -3.01 -12.96
C GLN A 45 7.72 -3.19 -12.22
N TRP A 46 7.78 -3.38 -10.91
CA TRP A 46 6.60 -3.58 -10.08
C TRP A 46 5.69 -2.35 -10.07
N THR A 47 4.40 -2.58 -10.32
CA THR A 47 3.35 -1.55 -10.34
C THR A 47 3.25 -0.83 -8.99
N HIS A 48 3.39 -1.57 -7.88
CA HIS A 48 3.42 -0.98 -6.54
C HIS A 48 4.54 0.05 -6.38
N SER A 49 5.79 -0.28 -6.76
CA SER A 49 6.94 0.62 -6.63
C SER A 49 6.74 1.92 -7.41
N ARG A 50 6.26 1.82 -8.65
CA ARG A 50 5.97 2.97 -9.51
C ARG A 50 4.85 3.85 -8.94
N LEU A 51 3.75 3.25 -8.47
CA LEU A 51 2.64 4.00 -7.87
C LEU A 51 3.03 4.64 -6.53
N MET A 52 3.92 4.03 -5.75
CA MET A 52 4.45 4.64 -4.54
C MET A 52 5.33 5.87 -4.84
N CYS A 53 6.08 5.86 -5.95
CA CYS A 53 6.77 7.05 -6.45
C CYS A 53 5.78 8.18 -6.77
N VAL A 54 4.68 7.86 -7.47
CA VAL A 54 3.60 8.82 -7.78
C VAL A 54 3.01 9.41 -6.50
N ALA A 55 2.66 8.56 -5.52
CA ALA A 55 2.14 9.02 -4.24
C ALA A 55 3.12 9.95 -3.52
N GLY A 56 4.41 9.59 -3.51
CA GLY A 56 5.49 10.37 -2.89
C GLY A 56 5.59 11.77 -3.47
N LEU A 57 5.76 11.84 -4.79
CA LEU A 57 5.86 13.08 -5.55
C LEU A 57 4.62 13.97 -5.32
N ARG A 58 3.41 13.43 -5.50
CA ARG A 58 2.16 14.19 -5.29
C ARG A 58 2.00 14.70 -3.87
N ALA A 59 2.42 13.93 -2.87
CA ALA A 59 2.30 14.32 -1.47
C ALA A 59 3.25 15.47 -1.13
N ILE A 60 4.51 15.41 -1.59
CA ILE A 60 5.51 16.43 -1.26
C ILE A 60 5.40 17.70 -2.10
N SER A 61 4.91 17.61 -3.35
CA SER A 61 4.64 18.78 -4.21
C SER A 61 3.73 19.82 -3.56
N ARG A 62 2.83 19.41 -2.65
CA ARG A 62 1.91 20.32 -1.94
C ARG A 62 2.63 21.31 -1.01
N TYR A 63 3.87 21.02 -0.64
CA TYR A 63 4.69 21.81 0.28
C TYR A 63 5.89 22.44 -0.43
N ALA A 64 6.07 22.17 -1.73
CA ALA A 64 7.18 22.67 -2.51
C ALA A 64 6.91 24.08 -3.07
N PRO A 65 7.96 24.87 -3.33
CA PRO A 65 7.83 26.08 -4.14
C PRO A 65 7.17 25.78 -5.48
N ALA A 66 6.35 26.71 -6.00
CA ALA A 66 5.47 26.47 -7.14
C ALA A 66 6.17 25.86 -8.37
N THR A 67 7.39 26.32 -8.67
CA THR A 67 8.20 25.81 -9.80
C THR A 67 8.59 24.35 -9.60
N GLN A 68 9.05 24.00 -8.40
CA GLN A 68 9.46 22.64 -8.05
C GLN A 68 8.25 21.71 -7.92
N ALA A 69 7.16 22.20 -7.34
CA ALA A 69 5.87 21.50 -7.29
C ALA A 69 5.38 21.10 -8.69
N ALA A 70 5.49 22.01 -9.67
CA ALA A 70 5.09 21.76 -11.06
C ALA A 70 5.96 20.69 -11.74
N VAL A 71 7.28 20.71 -11.51
CA VAL A 71 8.21 19.70 -12.04
C VAL A 71 7.90 18.32 -11.45
N TRP A 72 7.77 18.23 -10.12
CA TRP A 72 7.49 16.97 -9.43
C TRP A 72 6.09 16.42 -9.75
N GLY A 73 5.09 17.31 -9.88
CA GLY A 73 3.75 16.94 -10.33
C GLY A 73 3.77 16.36 -11.75
N SER A 74 4.48 17.00 -12.67
CA SER A 74 4.64 16.52 -14.05
C SER A 74 5.35 15.17 -14.12
N LEU A 75 6.36 14.93 -13.26
CA LEU A 75 7.00 13.63 -13.14
C LEU A 75 6.02 12.56 -12.63
N ALA A 76 5.22 12.88 -11.60
CA ALA A 76 4.22 11.95 -11.06
C ALA A 76 3.17 11.56 -12.11
N ASP A 77 2.70 12.53 -12.91
CA ASP A 77 1.71 12.29 -13.96
C ASP A 77 2.29 11.44 -15.10
N ARG A 78 3.56 11.66 -15.47
CA ARG A 78 4.27 10.80 -16.44
C ARG A 78 4.38 9.36 -15.96
N ILE A 79 4.84 9.15 -14.73
CA ILE A 79 4.98 7.81 -14.14
C ILE A 79 3.61 7.13 -14.09
N LEU A 80 2.57 7.84 -13.64
CA LEU A 80 1.21 7.31 -13.55
C LEU A 80 0.65 6.92 -14.92
N ALA A 81 0.80 7.78 -15.93
CA ALA A 81 0.30 7.53 -17.28
C ALA A 81 0.93 6.28 -17.89
N GLU A 82 2.25 6.13 -17.79
CA GLU A 82 2.94 4.94 -18.30
C GLU A 82 2.60 3.69 -17.49
N THR A 83 2.48 3.80 -16.17
CA THR A 83 2.09 2.67 -15.31
C THR A 83 0.67 2.22 -15.65
N ALA A 84 -0.25 3.16 -15.87
CA ALA A 84 -1.62 2.86 -16.30
C ALA A 84 -1.66 2.20 -17.68
N ALA A 85 -0.82 2.63 -18.63
CA ALA A 85 -0.77 2.07 -19.97
C ALA A 85 -0.23 0.63 -20.00
N THR A 86 0.69 0.29 -19.09
CA THR A 86 1.41 -1.00 -19.11
C THR A 86 0.91 -2.00 -18.07
N CYS A 87 0.31 -1.52 -16.97
CA CYS A 87 -0.05 -2.33 -15.80
C CYS A 87 -1.55 -2.23 -15.45
N THR A 88 -2.40 -2.01 -16.45
CA THR A 88 -3.86 -2.16 -16.28
C THR A 88 -4.32 -3.44 -16.95
N HIS A 89 -4.93 -4.33 -16.18
CA HIS A 89 -5.55 -5.54 -16.69
C HIS A 89 -6.85 -5.23 -17.43
N PHE A 90 -7.29 -6.08 -18.36
CA PHE A 90 -8.52 -5.86 -19.13
C PHE A 90 -9.79 -5.78 -18.26
N SER A 91 -9.77 -6.38 -17.06
CA SER A 91 -10.86 -6.28 -16.07
C SER A 91 -10.91 -4.92 -15.37
N GLY A 92 -9.97 -4.01 -15.66
CA GLY A 92 -9.89 -2.69 -15.05
C GLY A 92 -9.18 -2.66 -13.69
N THR A 93 -8.48 -3.72 -13.29
CA THR A 93 -7.63 -3.74 -12.08
C THR A 93 -6.21 -3.32 -12.39
N TRP A 94 -5.49 -2.83 -11.38
CA TRP A 94 -4.03 -2.91 -11.40
C TRP A 94 -3.57 -4.37 -11.40
N GLN A 95 -2.52 -4.66 -12.17
CA GLN A 95 -1.77 -5.91 -12.09
C GLN A 95 -0.42 -5.69 -11.38
N ARG A 96 0.31 -6.76 -11.08
CA ARG A 96 1.59 -6.68 -10.33
C ARG A 96 2.71 -6.04 -11.13
N SER A 97 2.80 -6.36 -12.41
CA SER A 97 3.72 -5.79 -13.39
C SER A 97 3.18 -6.04 -14.79
N ALA A 98 3.76 -5.45 -15.83
CA ALA A 98 3.37 -5.72 -17.22
C ALA A 98 3.47 -7.22 -17.58
N ALA A 99 4.36 -7.97 -16.93
CA ALA A 99 4.58 -9.41 -17.14
C ALA A 99 3.73 -10.32 -16.20
N ASP A 100 3.16 -9.77 -15.12
CA ASP A 100 2.38 -10.53 -14.14
C ASP A 100 1.01 -9.89 -13.91
N ALA A 101 -0.01 -10.49 -14.54
CA ALA A 101 -1.41 -10.05 -14.51
C ALA A 101 -2.13 -10.30 -13.17
N ARG A 102 -1.52 -11.01 -12.22
CA ARG A 102 -2.17 -11.37 -10.94
C ARG A 102 -2.49 -10.14 -10.09
N ILE A 103 -3.43 -10.31 -9.16
CA ILE A 103 -3.72 -9.34 -8.11
C ILE A 103 -2.72 -9.46 -6.95
N ASP A 104 -2.47 -8.34 -6.28
CA ASP A 104 -1.57 -8.25 -5.12
C ASP A 104 -2.11 -7.22 -4.13
N ALA A 105 -2.19 -7.60 -2.86
CA ALA A 105 -2.72 -6.76 -1.79
C ALA A 105 -1.87 -5.50 -1.55
N ALA A 106 -0.59 -5.49 -1.96
CA ALA A 106 0.23 -4.29 -1.91
C ALA A 106 -0.36 -3.15 -2.75
N LEU A 107 -1.09 -3.45 -3.84
CA LEU A 107 -1.66 -2.45 -4.76
C LEU A 107 -2.78 -1.58 -4.14
N LEU A 108 -3.24 -1.95 -2.94
CA LEU A 108 -4.15 -1.13 -2.14
C LEU A 108 -3.47 0.17 -1.66
N ILE A 109 -2.23 0.06 -1.18
CA ILE A 109 -1.57 1.15 -0.45
C ILE A 109 -1.25 2.37 -1.30
N PRO A 110 -0.80 2.25 -2.57
CA PRO A 110 -0.59 3.44 -3.37
C PRO A 110 -1.84 4.33 -3.48
N THR A 111 -3.04 3.74 -3.56
CA THR A 111 -4.32 4.49 -3.53
C THR A 111 -4.54 5.15 -2.17
N VAL A 112 -4.35 4.42 -1.07
CA VAL A 112 -4.44 4.97 0.30
C VAL A 112 -3.48 6.15 0.48
N ARG A 113 -2.31 6.13 -0.20
CA ARG A 113 -1.31 7.19 -0.17
C ARG A 113 -1.53 8.32 -1.19
N GLY A 114 -2.56 8.22 -2.04
CA GLY A 114 -2.92 9.27 -2.98
C GLY A 114 -2.18 9.21 -4.33
N ALA A 115 -1.65 8.05 -4.72
CA ALA A 115 -1.13 7.82 -6.07
C ALA A 115 -2.22 8.06 -7.13
N VAL A 116 -3.46 7.69 -6.82
CA VAL A 116 -4.68 7.96 -7.58
C VAL A 116 -5.83 8.29 -6.60
N PRO A 117 -6.91 8.95 -7.05
CA PRO A 117 -8.07 9.19 -6.19
C PRO A 117 -8.65 7.89 -5.62
N GLY A 118 -9.10 7.90 -4.35
CA GLY A 118 -9.64 6.71 -3.67
C GLY A 118 -10.83 6.06 -4.39
N HIS A 119 -11.68 6.87 -5.02
CA HIS A 119 -12.84 6.42 -5.79
C HIS A 119 -12.56 6.25 -7.29
N HIS A 120 -11.29 6.27 -7.71
CA HIS A 120 -10.94 5.96 -9.09
C HIS A 120 -11.39 4.53 -9.43
N SER A 121 -12.00 4.33 -10.60
CA SER A 121 -12.58 3.04 -11.01
C SER A 121 -11.60 1.87 -10.86
N ARG A 122 -10.35 2.08 -11.27
CA ARG A 122 -9.26 1.09 -11.12
C ARG A 122 -8.96 0.72 -9.67
N SER A 123 -8.99 1.68 -8.76
CA SER A 123 -8.76 1.43 -7.34
C SER A 123 -9.91 0.66 -6.70
N LEU A 124 -11.14 0.99 -7.06
CA LEU A 124 -12.33 0.24 -6.63
C LEU A 124 -12.30 -1.20 -7.16
N ALA A 125 -11.95 -1.39 -8.43
CA ALA A 125 -11.81 -2.71 -9.04
C ALA A 125 -10.69 -3.54 -8.39
N THR A 126 -9.53 -2.93 -8.12
CA THR A 126 -8.42 -3.59 -7.42
C THR A 126 -8.82 -4.00 -5.99
N ALA A 127 -9.49 -3.12 -5.24
CA ALA A 127 -9.97 -3.46 -3.90
C ALA A 127 -10.96 -4.62 -3.92
N GLU A 128 -11.88 -4.62 -4.88
CA GLU A 128 -12.83 -5.71 -5.06
C GLU A 128 -12.16 -7.03 -5.44
N ALA A 129 -11.17 -6.99 -6.33
CA ALA A 129 -10.38 -8.18 -6.67
C ALA A 129 -9.62 -8.72 -5.46
N VAL A 130 -9.04 -7.86 -4.60
CA VAL A 130 -8.40 -8.30 -3.35
C VAL A 130 -9.42 -8.97 -2.42
N ARG A 131 -10.62 -8.39 -2.22
CA ARG A 131 -11.68 -9.01 -1.41
C ARG A 131 -12.08 -10.38 -1.95
N LYS A 132 -12.21 -10.50 -3.26
CA LYS A 132 -12.70 -11.73 -3.89
C LYS A 132 -11.64 -12.84 -3.92
N GLU A 133 -10.39 -12.47 -4.16
CA GLU A 133 -9.35 -13.43 -4.51
C GLU A 133 -8.33 -13.69 -3.40
N LEU A 134 -8.18 -12.78 -2.44
CA LEU A 134 -7.13 -12.82 -1.42
C LEU A 134 -7.65 -12.71 0.02
N LEU A 135 -8.94 -12.47 0.25
CA LEU A 135 -9.53 -12.44 1.58
C LEU A 135 -10.08 -13.81 1.96
N ASP A 136 -9.70 -14.30 3.14
CA ASP A 136 -10.26 -15.51 3.74
C ASP A 136 -10.43 -15.31 5.24
N ASP A 137 -11.61 -15.63 5.79
CA ASP A 137 -11.95 -15.48 7.20
C ASP A 137 -11.55 -14.11 7.83
N GLY A 138 -11.57 -13.05 7.02
CA GLY A 138 -11.20 -11.68 7.41
C GLY A 138 -9.69 -11.40 7.47
N TYR A 139 -8.86 -12.32 7.01
CA TYR A 139 -7.41 -12.17 6.81
C TYR A 139 -7.07 -12.10 5.32
N VAL A 140 -6.02 -11.36 4.97
CA VAL A 140 -5.67 -11.08 3.57
C VAL A 140 -4.30 -11.65 3.25
N TYR A 141 -4.20 -12.40 2.15
CA TYR A 141 -2.94 -12.92 1.62
C TYR A 141 -2.24 -11.88 0.73
N ARG A 142 -0.91 -11.93 0.61
CA ARG A 142 -0.16 -10.99 -0.26
C ARG A 142 -0.61 -11.09 -1.72
N PHE A 143 -0.55 -12.29 -2.28
CA PHE A 143 -0.95 -12.64 -3.63
C PHE A 143 -1.09 -14.16 -3.74
N ARG A 144 -1.69 -14.64 -4.83
CA ARG A 144 -1.81 -16.07 -5.09
C ARG A 144 -0.53 -16.63 -5.73
N HIS A 145 0.15 -17.55 -5.04
CA HIS A 145 1.37 -18.20 -5.53
C HIS A 145 1.12 -19.16 -6.69
N LYS A 146 0.08 -20.01 -6.57
CA LYS A 146 -0.30 -21.03 -7.55
C LYS A 146 -1.84 -21.14 -7.64
N PRO A 147 -2.41 -21.68 -8.73
CA PRO A 147 -3.82 -22.03 -8.77
C PRO A 147 -4.16 -23.04 -7.65
N GLY A 148 -5.34 -22.89 -7.02
CA GLY A 148 -5.76 -23.71 -5.88
C GLY A 148 -6.21 -22.87 -4.69
N PRO A 149 -6.40 -23.47 -3.51
CA PRO A 149 -6.73 -22.76 -2.26
C PRO A 149 -5.66 -21.73 -1.84
N LEU A 150 -6.06 -20.78 -0.99
CA LEU A 150 -5.11 -19.94 -0.24
C LEU A 150 -4.56 -20.75 0.95
N GLY A 151 -3.45 -20.32 1.57
CA GLY A 151 -2.83 -21.04 2.70
C GLY A 151 -1.94 -22.22 2.30
N ASP A 152 -2.06 -22.74 1.08
CA ASP A 152 -1.28 -23.88 0.56
C ASP A 152 0.24 -23.67 0.48
N VAL A 153 0.69 -22.42 0.42
CA VAL A 153 2.11 -22.04 0.18
C VAL A 153 2.61 -21.05 1.22
N GLU A 154 1.75 -20.10 1.58
CA GLU A 154 2.03 -19.03 2.55
C GLU A 154 0.73 -18.74 3.28
N ASP A 155 0.83 -18.40 4.56
CA ASP A 155 -0.28 -18.00 5.41
C ASP A 155 -0.74 -16.57 5.13
N ALA A 156 -1.82 -16.14 5.78
CA ALA A 156 -2.32 -14.79 5.59
C ALA A 156 -1.40 -13.76 6.24
N PHE A 157 -1.14 -12.66 5.54
CA PHE A 157 -0.17 -11.66 5.99
C PHE A 157 -0.92 -10.54 6.73
N LEU A 158 -0.68 -10.39 8.04
CA LEU A 158 -1.47 -9.50 8.89
C LEU A 158 -1.44 -8.02 8.43
N LEU A 159 -0.31 -7.59 7.88
CA LEU A 159 -0.15 -6.28 7.23
C LEU A 159 -1.24 -6.02 6.17
N CYS A 160 -1.55 -7.02 5.34
CA CYS A 160 -2.50 -6.87 4.23
C CYS A 160 -3.94 -6.71 4.72
N GLY A 161 -4.29 -7.28 5.88
CA GLY A 161 -5.59 -7.06 6.51
C GLY A 161 -5.78 -5.60 6.94
N PHE A 162 -4.73 -4.99 7.51
CA PHE A 162 -4.74 -3.56 7.83
C PHE A 162 -4.76 -2.67 6.57
N PHE A 163 -4.09 -3.08 5.49
CA PHE A 163 -4.16 -2.37 4.20
C PHE A 163 -5.57 -2.34 3.63
N LEU A 164 -6.29 -3.48 3.71
CA LEU A 164 -7.68 -3.53 3.28
C LEU A 164 -8.59 -2.70 4.19
N ALA A 165 -8.38 -2.74 5.51
CA ALA A 165 -9.12 -1.88 6.46
C ALA A 165 -8.95 -0.38 6.16
N LEU A 166 -7.73 0.09 5.88
CA LEU A 166 -7.47 1.47 5.46
C LEU A 166 -8.16 1.81 4.13
N THR A 167 -8.18 0.85 3.20
CA THR A 167 -8.85 1.02 1.91
C THR A 167 -10.36 1.16 2.09
N GLU A 168 -10.99 0.30 2.90
CA GLU A 168 -12.42 0.40 3.21
C GLU A 168 -12.76 1.74 3.86
N TYR A 169 -11.94 2.20 4.81
CA TYR A 169 -12.14 3.50 5.45
C TYR A 169 -12.06 4.64 4.42
N GLN A 170 -11.05 4.63 3.56
CA GLN A 170 -10.89 5.64 2.50
C GLN A 170 -12.05 5.63 1.49
N GLN A 171 -12.64 4.46 1.22
CA GLN A 171 -13.79 4.32 0.32
C GLN A 171 -15.13 4.66 1.00
N GLY A 172 -15.15 4.97 2.30
CA GLY A 172 -16.36 5.27 3.07
C GLY A 172 -17.08 4.05 3.65
N ASN A 173 -16.52 2.85 3.47
CA ASN A 173 -17.06 1.58 3.99
C ASN A 173 -16.66 1.37 5.46
N VAL A 174 -16.99 2.33 6.32
CA VAL A 174 -16.49 2.42 7.70
C VAL A 174 -16.74 1.15 8.52
N LYS A 175 -17.92 0.53 8.38
CA LYS A 175 -18.27 -0.69 9.13
C LYS A 175 -17.35 -1.87 8.78
N ASP A 176 -17.03 -2.03 7.50
CA ASP A 176 -16.16 -3.11 7.04
C ASP A 176 -14.69 -2.83 7.39
N ALA A 177 -14.29 -1.56 7.37
CA ALA A 177 -12.99 -1.12 7.88
C ALA A 177 -12.78 -1.53 9.35
N PHE A 178 -13.77 -1.28 10.22
CA PHE A 178 -13.73 -1.70 11.62
C PHE A 178 -13.72 -3.22 11.77
N ARG A 179 -14.52 -3.96 10.98
CA ARG A 179 -14.52 -5.43 11.02
C ARG A 179 -13.15 -6.02 10.70
N LEU A 180 -12.53 -5.56 9.61
CA LEU A 180 -11.21 -6.01 9.19
C LEU A 180 -10.15 -5.64 10.22
N PHE A 181 -10.20 -4.42 10.75
CA PHE A 181 -9.28 -3.97 11.79
C PHE A 181 -9.38 -4.84 13.05
N GLU A 182 -10.59 -5.06 13.58
CA GLU A 182 -10.77 -5.88 14.80
C GLU A 182 -10.37 -7.34 14.57
N ARG A 183 -10.67 -7.90 13.39
CA ARG A 183 -10.26 -9.27 13.05
C ARG A 183 -8.74 -9.43 13.07
N ASN A 184 -8.02 -8.53 12.41
CA ASN A 184 -6.56 -8.60 12.33
C ASN A 184 -5.89 -8.19 13.65
N ARG A 185 -6.46 -7.22 14.38
CA ARG A 185 -5.98 -6.80 15.71
C ARG A 185 -6.04 -7.93 16.74
N ALA A 186 -7.03 -8.82 16.63
CA ALA A 186 -7.19 -9.96 17.53
C ALA A 186 -6.13 -11.06 17.32
N ALA A 187 -5.40 -11.06 16.20
CA ALA A 187 -4.35 -12.02 15.88
C ALA A 187 -2.97 -11.64 16.45
N CYS A 188 -2.93 -11.08 17.66
CA CYS A 188 -1.70 -10.78 18.39
C CYS A 188 -1.38 -11.85 19.46
N ALA A 189 -0.11 -12.02 19.78
CA ALA A 189 0.33 -12.79 20.93
C ALA A 189 -0.07 -12.12 22.25
N SER A 190 0.03 -12.83 23.38
CA SER A 190 -0.26 -12.33 24.74
C SER A 190 0.35 -10.96 25.10
N PRO A 191 1.57 -10.56 24.64
CA PRO A 191 2.09 -9.21 24.88
C PRO A 191 1.48 -8.11 23.98
N GLY A 192 0.49 -8.42 23.15
CA GLY A 192 -0.04 -7.49 22.14
C GLY A 192 0.86 -7.34 20.92
N LEU A 193 1.81 -8.28 20.73
CA LEU A 193 2.76 -8.26 19.61
C LEU A 193 2.24 -9.09 18.44
N PHE A 194 2.40 -8.56 17.23
CA PHE A 194 2.03 -9.24 15.98
C PHE A 194 3.21 -9.98 15.36
N THR A 195 2.90 -11.12 14.74
CA THR A 195 3.76 -11.77 13.76
C THR A 195 3.57 -11.19 12.37
N GLU A 196 4.38 -11.65 11.42
CA GLU A 196 4.21 -11.39 10.00
C GLU A 196 2.93 -12.03 9.44
N GLU A 197 2.77 -13.32 9.73
CA GLU A 197 1.72 -14.16 9.18
C GLU A 197 0.81 -14.73 10.27
N PHE A 198 -0.39 -15.14 9.86
CA PHE A 198 -1.36 -15.85 10.68
C PHE A 198 -1.95 -17.02 9.89
N ASP A 199 -1.75 -18.23 10.42
CA ASP A 199 -2.35 -19.46 9.90
C ASP A 199 -3.80 -19.52 10.37
N ILE A 200 -4.72 -19.43 9.42
CA ILE A 200 -6.16 -19.40 9.66
C ILE A 200 -6.69 -20.77 10.10
N GLU A 201 -6.15 -21.86 9.54
CA GLU A 201 -6.62 -23.22 9.81
C GLU A 201 -6.20 -23.69 11.20
N GLN A 202 -4.91 -23.52 11.52
CA GLN A 202 -4.37 -23.92 12.82
C GLN A 202 -4.55 -22.84 13.90
N ARG A 203 -4.93 -21.62 13.50
CA ARG A 203 -5.04 -20.44 14.36
C ARG A 203 -3.72 -20.12 15.06
N GLN A 204 -2.63 -20.09 14.29
CA GLN A 204 -1.28 -19.93 14.80
C GLN A 204 -0.61 -18.67 14.25
N LEU A 205 0.20 -18.05 15.10
CA LEU A 205 1.10 -16.96 14.73
C LEU A 205 2.30 -17.54 13.96
N ARG A 206 2.63 -17.01 12.78
CA ARG A 206 3.67 -17.55 11.89
C ARG A 206 4.61 -16.46 11.36
N GLY A 207 5.80 -16.87 10.94
CA GLY A 207 6.80 -15.95 10.39
C GLY A 207 7.49 -15.10 11.46
N ASN A 208 7.98 -13.92 11.04
CA ASN A 208 8.79 -13.06 11.87
C ASN A 208 8.04 -12.52 13.11
N PHE A 209 8.72 -12.45 14.27
CA PHE A 209 8.14 -11.99 15.54
C PHE A 209 9.16 -11.22 16.40
N PRO A 210 8.84 -10.01 16.90
CA PRO A 210 7.70 -9.17 16.52
C PRO A 210 7.89 -8.51 15.15
N GLN A 211 6.81 -8.38 14.37
CA GLN A 211 6.90 -7.80 13.03
C GLN A 211 6.59 -6.29 12.99
N ALA A 212 7.62 -5.46 12.90
CA ALA A 212 7.50 -4.00 13.07
C ALA A 212 6.51 -3.32 12.11
N PHE A 213 6.51 -3.68 10.82
CA PHE A 213 5.60 -3.04 9.86
C PHE A 213 4.13 -3.42 10.08
N VAL A 214 3.83 -4.60 10.65
CA VAL A 214 2.45 -4.98 11.01
C VAL A 214 1.96 -4.09 12.14
N HIS A 215 2.81 -3.82 13.14
CA HIS A 215 2.49 -2.88 14.22
C HIS A 215 2.30 -1.46 13.70
N ALA A 216 3.15 -1.00 12.77
CA ALA A 216 3.02 0.32 12.17
C ALA A 216 1.69 0.48 11.41
N ALA A 217 1.29 -0.53 10.63
CA ALA A 217 0.00 -0.52 9.94
C ALA A 217 -1.19 -0.62 10.90
N MET A 218 -1.10 -1.43 11.95
CA MET A 218 -2.14 -1.48 13.00
C MET A 218 -2.35 -0.10 13.65
N LEU A 219 -1.26 0.56 14.06
CA LEU A 219 -1.32 1.89 14.68
C LEU A 219 -1.86 2.95 13.73
N GLU A 220 -1.45 2.91 12.45
CA GLU A 220 -1.98 3.83 11.44
C GLU A 220 -3.47 3.62 11.22
N THR A 221 -3.92 2.37 11.06
CA THR A 221 -5.34 2.05 10.88
C THR A 221 -6.16 2.50 12.08
N ALA A 222 -5.68 2.24 13.30
CA ALA A 222 -6.33 2.70 14.54
C ALA A 222 -6.46 4.23 14.57
N HIS A 223 -5.40 4.95 14.18
CA HIS A 223 -5.42 6.42 14.11
C HIS A 223 -6.50 6.94 13.14
N TRP A 224 -6.63 6.33 11.96
CA TRP A 224 -7.65 6.72 10.99
C TRP A 224 -9.07 6.37 11.44
N LEU A 225 -9.28 5.16 11.97
CA LEU A 225 -10.60 4.73 12.45
C LEU A 225 -11.10 5.53 13.65
N ALA A 226 -10.19 6.12 14.44
CA ALA A 226 -10.55 7.02 15.54
C ALA A 226 -11.08 8.39 15.05
N ARG A 227 -10.92 8.74 13.77
CA ARG A 227 -11.40 10.00 13.20
C ARG A 227 -12.85 9.86 12.71
N PRO A 228 -13.66 10.94 12.82
CA PRO A 228 -15.01 10.94 12.28
C PRO A 228 -14.99 10.65 10.76
N PRO A 229 -15.98 9.91 10.23
CA PRO A 229 -16.05 9.60 8.80
C PRO A 229 -16.04 10.87 7.94
N GLY A 230 -15.20 10.91 6.89
CA GLY A 230 -15.16 12.00 5.90
C GLY A 230 -14.19 13.17 6.22
N ALA A 231 -13.25 12.98 7.15
CA ALA A 231 -12.26 13.97 7.57
C ALA A 231 -10.86 13.80 6.94
#